data_AF-A0A2N5A3V9-F1
#
_entry.id   AF-A0A2N5A3V9-F1
#
_cell.length_a   1.000
_cell.length_b   1.000
_cell.length_c   1.000
_cell.angle_alpha   90.00
_cell.angle_beta   90.00
_cell.angle_gamma   90.00
#
_symmetry.space_group_name_H-M   'P 1'
#
loop_
_entity.id
_entity.type
_entity.pdbx_description
1 polymer ?
#
loop_
_entity_poly.entity_id
_entity_poly.type
_entity_poly.pdbx_seq_one_letter_code
_entity_poly.pdbx_strand_id
1 'polypeptide(L)'
;AYAIVAPSLASISIFASPDNPTSLIYAIIGALVSFCLAFLSTLFFWKEKTATPHPEEDMPKFEKTEVTANPVLMNDFTFTSPVEGKVIPLTEVNDDVFSSKIMGDGIAIVPTVGALYAPADGVIEHVFESGHAASMMTTHGVEVIFHIGIDTIQMNGQGFHPKITDGQHVKAGELLIEFDIDEITKAGYDPVVIMVITNSDRFM
;
A
#
# COMPACT_ATOMS: atom_id res chain seq x y z
N ALA A 1 40.60 25.69 27.99
CA ALA A 1 40.66 24.32 27.44
C ALA A 1 39.36 24.07 26.70
N TYR A 2 39.39 23.75 25.40
CA TYR A 2 38.19 23.40 24.64
C TYR A 2 38.00 21.89 24.73
N ALA A 3 36.91 21.46 25.38
CA ALA A 3 36.51 20.06 25.39
C ALA A 3 35.65 19.80 24.14
N ILE A 4 36.09 18.87 23.30
CA ILE A 4 35.26 18.34 22.21
C ILE A 4 34.31 17.34 22.85
N VAL A 5 33.03 17.70 22.92
CA VAL A 5 31.97 16.85 23.47
C VAL A 5 30.89 16.71 22.41
N ALA A 6 30.33 15.51 22.28
CA ALA A 6 29.23 15.27 21.36
C ALA A 6 28.04 16.21 21.68
N PRO A 7 27.41 16.81 20.66
CA PRO A 7 26.24 17.66 20.87
C PRO A 7 25.10 16.80 21.42
N SER A 8 24.76 17.00 22.69
CA SER A 8 23.69 16.28 23.38
C SER A 8 22.99 17.22 24.36
N LEU A 9 21.73 16.91 24.72
CA LEU A 9 20.99 17.67 25.74
C LEU A 9 21.74 17.74 27.08
N ALA A 10 22.52 16.71 27.42
CA ALA A 10 23.34 16.67 28.63
C ALA A 10 24.48 17.70 28.60
N SER A 11 24.91 18.15 27.41
CA SER A 11 25.99 19.13 27.24
C SER A 11 25.54 20.58 27.45
N ILE A 12 24.25 20.85 27.69
CA ILE A 12 23.69 22.20 27.88
C ILE A 12 24.19 22.84 29.18
N SER A 13 24.45 22.05 30.23
CA SER A 13 24.93 22.55 31.53
C SER A 13 26.32 23.21 31.45
N ILE A 14 27.12 22.88 30.43
CA ILE A 14 28.45 23.46 30.20
C ILE A 14 28.35 24.93 29.74
N PHE A 15 27.23 25.32 29.12
CA PHE A 15 26.98 26.70 28.70
C PHE A 15 26.40 27.59 29.83
N ALA A 16 26.11 27.01 30.99
CA ALA A 16 25.75 27.75 32.20
C ALA A 16 27.03 28.26 32.88
N SER A 17 27.45 29.47 32.54
CA SER A 17 28.57 30.16 33.20
C SER A 17 28.05 31.16 34.24
N PRO A 18 28.51 31.10 35.51
CA PRO A 18 28.12 32.08 36.55
C PRO A 18 28.48 33.52 36.20
N ASP A 19 29.54 33.70 35.41
CA ASP A 19 30.08 35.01 35.05
C ASP A 19 29.43 35.61 33.78
N ASN A 20 28.65 34.82 33.02
CA ASN A 20 27.97 35.31 31.82
C ASN A 20 26.66 34.55 31.53
N PRO A 21 25.53 35.00 32.11
CA PRO A 21 24.22 34.35 31.90
C PRO A 21 23.70 34.49 30.47
N THR A 22 24.24 35.40 29.66
CA THR A 22 23.80 35.58 28.25
C THR A 22 24.22 34.41 27.36
N SER A 23 25.29 33.69 27.71
CA SER A 23 25.77 32.54 26.94
C SER A 23 24.74 31.40 26.87
N LEU A 24 24.00 31.17 27.97
CA LEU A 24 22.94 30.17 28.03
C LEU A 24 21.73 30.59 27.17
N ILE A 25 21.40 31.89 27.18
CA ILE A 25 20.32 32.47 26.36
C ILE A 25 20.65 32.31 24.87
N TYR A 26 21.87 32.60 24.44
CA TYR A 26 22.30 32.40 23.05
C TYR A 26 22.27 30.93 22.62
N ALA A 27 22.61 29.99 23.52
CA ALA A 27 22.54 28.56 23.24
C ALA A 27 21.09 28.08 23.00
N ILE A 28 20.14 28.55 23.83
CA ILE A 28 18.71 28.23 23.68
C ILE A 28 18.15 28.84 22.39
N ILE A 29 18.49 30.10 22.11
CA ILE A 29 18.08 30.77 20.86
C ILE A 29 18.64 30.00 19.64
N GLY A 30 19.91 29.61 19.68
CA GLY A 30 20.53 28.82 18.62
C GLY A 30 19.81 27.49 18.37
N ALA A 31 19.48 26.76 19.44
CA ALA A 31 18.74 25.50 19.33
C ALA A 31 17.33 25.68 18.72
N LEU A 32 16.60 26.73 19.14
CA LEU A 32 15.29 27.06 18.57
C LEU A 32 15.38 27.44 17.10
N VAL A 33 16.39 28.24 16.72
CA VAL A 33 16.61 28.63 15.32
C VAL A 33 16.95 27.41 14.46
N SER A 34 17.82 26.51 14.93
CA SER A 34 18.14 25.27 14.21
C SER A 34 16.92 24.34 14.06
N PHE A 35 16.09 24.21 15.11
CA PHE A 35 14.85 23.44 15.03
C PHE A 35 13.86 24.05 14.04
N CYS A 36 13.64 25.37 14.09
CA CYS A 36 12.78 26.07 13.15
C CYS A 36 13.28 25.98 11.72
N LEU A 37 14.59 26.11 11.48
CA LEU A 37 15.19 25.94 10.15
C LEU A 37 15.02 24.52 9.63
N ALA A 38 15.24 23.51 10.48
CA ALA A 38 15.02 22.11 10.11
C ALA A 38 13.55 21.85 9.80
N PHE A 39 12.63 22.34 10.64
CA PHE A 39 11.18 22.21 10.44
C PHE A 39 10.70 22.91 9.17
N LEU A 40 11.15 24.15 8.91
CA LEU A 40 10.84 24.87 7.68
C LEU A 40 11.46 24.19 6.45
N SER A 41 12.67 23.66 6.57
CA SER A 41 13.30 22.87 5.51
C SER A 41 12.49 21.60 5.26
N THR A 42 12.01 20.92 6.30
CA THR A 42 11.07 19.81 6.14
C THR A 42 9.80 20.29 5.46
N LEU A 43 9.17 21.40 5.83
CA LEU A 43 7.98 21.89 5.13
C LEU A 43 8.23 22.26 3.65
N PHE A 44 9.44 22.70 3.30
CA PHE A 44 9.81 23.09 1.93
C PHE A 44 10.29 21.91 1.07
N PHE A 45 11.04 20.97 1.65
CA PHE A 45 11.58 19.77 0.99
C PHE A 45 10.65 18.57 1.10
N TRP A 46 9.70 18.57 2.04
CA TRP A 46 8.48 17.76 2.03
C TRP A 46 7.54 18.35 0.99
N LYS A 47 8.02 18.32 -0.24
CA LYS A 47 7.18 18.28 -1.41
C LYS A 47 7.31 16.84 -1.85
N GLU A 48 6.28 16.06 -1.56
CA GLU A 48 6.12 14.71 -2.08
C GLU A 48 6.62 14.69 -3.52
N LYS A 49 7.49 13.74 -3.84
CA LYS A 49 7.63 13.31 -5.22
C LYS A 49 6.35 12.51 -5.53
N THR A 50 5.22 13.21 -5.59
CA THR A 50 4.07 12.77 -6.36
C THR A 50 4.62 12.43 -7.73
N ALA A 51 4.49 11.16 -8.13
CA ALA A 51 4.37 10.87 -9.55
C ALA A 51 3.42 11.92 -10.12
N THR A 52 3.90 12.62 -11.14
CA THR A 52 3.26 13.78 -11.76
C THR A 52 1.73 13.68 -11.80
N PRO A 53 0.98 14.65 -11.24
CA PRO A 53 -0.41 14.84 -11.64
C PRO A 53 -0.40 15.13 -13.13
N HIS A 54 -0.91 14.20 -13.93
CA HIS A 54 -1.24 14.50 -15.31
C HIS A 54 -2.36 15.54 -15.31
N PRO A 55 -2.35 16.54 -16.21
CA PRO A 55 -3.31 17.63 -16.20
C PRO A 55 -4.75 17.09 -16.17
N GLU A 56 -5.54 17.62 -15.23
CA GLU A 56 -7.00 17.56 -15.25
C GLU A 56 -7.50 18.25 -16.52
N GLU A 57 -7.56 17.54 -17.64
CA GLU A 57 -8.41 17.91 -18.77
C GLU A 57 -9.43 16.79 -19.02
N ASP A 58 -10.70 17.11 -18.72
CA ASP A 58 -11.94 16.42 -19.10
C ASP A 58 -12.18 14.97 -18.62
N MET A 59 -11.97 14.70 -17.32
CA MET A 59 -12.70 13.61 -16.66
C MET A 59 -13.95 14.15 -15.94
N PRO A 60 -15.14 13.56 -16.15
CA PRO A 60 -16.36 14.03 -15.50
C PRO A 60 -16.22 13.84 -14.00
N LYS A 61 -16.28 14.96 -13.28
CA LYS A 61 -16.34 15.03 -11.83
C LYS A 61 -17.58 14.27 -11.35
N PHE A 62 -17.41 13.01 -10.92
CA PHE A 62 -18.47 12.30 -10.22
C PHE A 62 -18.64 12.94 -8.85
N GLU A 63 -19.67 13.77 -8.78
CA GLU A 63 -20.17 14.39 -7.57
C GLU A 63 -20.41 13.31 -6.53
N LYS A 64 -19.85 13.51 -5.34
CA LYS A 64 -20.04 12.65 -4.16
C LYS A 64 -21.51 12.77 -3.74
N THR A 65 -22.40 12.05 -4.42
CA THR A 65 -23.79 11.96 -4.02
C THR A 65 -23.82 11.11 -2.75
N GLU A 66 -24.25 11.70 -1.64
CA GLU A 66 -24.73 10.92 -0.51
C GLU A 66 -25.80 9.95 -1.03
N VAL A 67 -25.44 8.68 -1.13
CA VAL A 67 -26.37 7.62 -1.46
C VAL A 67 -27.33 7.54 -0.28
N THR A 68 -28.47 8.19 -0.44
CA THR A 68 -29.66 7.90 0.34
C THR A 68 -29.87 6.39 0.28
N ALA A 69 -29.90 5.77 1.46
CA ALA A 69 -30.15 4.34 1.64
C ALA A 69 -31.55 3.99 1.14
N ASN A 70 -31.70 3.90 -0.17
CA ASN A 70 -32.69 3.04 -0.79
C ASN A 70 -32.07 1.65 -0.81
N PRO A 71 -32.80 0.59 -0.40
CA PRO A 71 -32.32 -0.76 -0.52
C PRO A 71 -32.22 -1.03 -2.02
N VAL A 72 -31.03 -0.87 -2.57
CA VAL A 72 -30.72 -1.35 -3.91
C VAL A 72 -31.05 -2.84 -3.86
N LEU A 73 -32.00 -3.24 -4.70
CA LEU A 73 -32.27 -4.64 -4.96
C LEU A 73 -30.91 -5.31 -5.14
N MET A 74 -30.52 -6.16 -4.20
CA MET A 74 -29.27 -6.94 -4.26
C MET A 74 -29.35 -7.79 -5.51
N ASN A 75 -28.85 -7.26 -6.62
CA ASN A 75 -28.34 -8.12 -7.66
C ASN A 75 -27.10 -8.77 -7.05
N ASP A 76 -27.13 -10.09 -6.93
CA ASP A 76 -25.99 -10.88 -6.48
C ASP A 76 -24.75 -10.46 -7.29
N PHE A 77 -23.83 -9.73 -6.64
CA PHE A 77 -22.58 -9.33 -7.24
C PHE A 77 -21.60 -10.49 -7.09
N THR A 78 -21.38 -11.21 -8.18
CA THR A 78 -20.54 -12.41 -8.20
C THR A 78 -19.18 -12.12 -8.80
N PHE A 79 -18.13 -12.59 -8.14
CA PHE A 79 -16.78 -12.59 -8.67
C PHE A 79 -16.51 -13.86 -9.49
N THR A 80 -15.79 -13.72 -10.60
CA THR A 80 -15.12 -14.85 -11.25
C THR A 80 -13.85 -15.21 -10.49
N SER A 81 -13.39 -16.47 -10.62
CA SER A 81 -12.13 -16.87 -9.99
C SER A 81 -10.97 -16.04 -10.55
N PRO A 82 -10.16 -15.40 -9.71
CA PRO A 82 -9.03 -14.58 -10.17
C PRO A 82 -7.86 -15.44 -10.66
N VAL A 83 -7.78 -16.71 -10.25
CA VAL A 83 -6.72 -17.63 -10.66
C VAL A 83 -7.30 -19.03 -10.85
N GLU A 84 -6.71 -19.82 -11.74
CA GLU A 84 -7.01 -21.25 -11.85
C GLU A 84 -6.30 -22.01 -10.73
N GLY A 85 -7.04 -22.78 -9.94
CA GLY A 85 -6.46 -23.53 -8.83
C GLY A 85 -7.49 -24.03 -7.81
N LYS A 86 -6.98 -24.43 -6.65
CA LYS A 86 -7.82 -24.91 -5.54
C LYS A 86 -8.05 -23.78 -4.55
N VAL A 87 -9.31 -23.42 -4.32
CA VAL A 87 -9.70 -22.47 -3.27
C VAL A 87 -9.51 -23.11 -1.90
N ILE A 88 -8.90 -22.36 -0.98
CA ILE A 88 -8.75 -22.67 0.43
C ILE A 88 -9.25 -21.50 1.28
N PRO A 89 -9.72 -21.75 2.52
CA PRO A 89 -10.05 -20.68 3.46
C PRO A 89 -8.84 -19.79 3.74
N LEU A 90 -9.08 -18.49 3.93
CA LEU A 90 -8.00 -17.55 4.30
C LEU A 90 -7.33 -17.95 5.62
N THR A 91 -8.06 -18.61 6.52
CA THR A 91 -7.55 -19.15 7.80
C THR A 91 -6.57 -20.31 7.65
N GLU A 92 -6.47 -20.93 6.48
CA GLU A 92 -5.49 -21.99 6.20
C GLU A 92 -4.18 -21.44 5.59
N VAL A 93 -4.12 -20.13 5.30
CA VAL A 93 -2.91 -19.48 4.82
C VAL A 93 -1.91 -19.34 5.95
N ASN A 94 -0.64 -19.67 5.69
CA ASN A 94 0.46 -19.53 6.63
C ASN A 94 0.98 -18.09 6.72
N ASP A 95 0.09 -17.14 6.98
CA ASP A 95 0.39 -15.72 7.20
C ASP A 95 -0.63 -15.12 8.17
N ASP A 96 -0.17 -14.51 9.27
CA ASP A 96 -1.03 -13.98 10.32
C ASP A 96 -1.84 -12.74 9.89
N VAL A 97 -1.34 -11.96 8.92
CA VAL A 97 -2.02 -10.73 8.47
C VAL A 97 -3.26 -11.09 7.66
N PHE A 98 -3.14 -12.08 6.78
CA PHE A 98 -4.26 -12.56 5.96
C PHE A 98 -5.15 -13.53 6.73
N SER A 99 -4.59 -14.51 7.45
CA SER A 99 -5.41 -15.52 8.16
C SER A 99 -6.27 -14.95 9.29
N SER A 100 -5.86 -13.81 9.86
CA SER A 100 -6.63 -13.09 10.88
C SER A 100 -7.77 -12.22 10.33
N LYS A 101 -7.87 -12.08 8.99
CA LYS A 101 -8.85 -11.22 8.29
C LYS A 101 -8.80 -9.74 8.70
N ILE A 102 -7.69 -9.26 9.28
CA ILE A 102 -7.56 -7.85 9.70
C ILE A 102 -7.63 -6.90 8.50
N MET A 103 -7.19 -7.34 7.32
CA MET A 103 -7.24 -6.55 6.08
C MET A 103 -8.60 -6.62 5.35
N GLY A 104 -9.52 -7.45 5.82
CA GLY A 104 -10.82 -7.70 5.18
C GLY A 104 -11.10 -9.19 5.00
N ASP A 105 -12.32 -9.51 4.54
CA ASP A 105 -12.69 -10.89 4.19
C ASP A 105 -12.27 -11.25 2.76
N GLY A 106 -12.09 -12.53 2.48
CA GLY A 106 -11.55 -12.97 1.20
C GLY A 106 -11.34 -14.47 1.08
N ILE A 107 -10.62 -14.84 0.03
CA ILE A 107 -10.26 -16.22 -0.28
C ILE A 107 -8.77 -16.33 -0.59
N ALA A 108 -8.24 -17.53 -0.39
CA ALA A 108 -6.92 -17.91 -0.86
C ALA A 108 -7.05 -19.05 -1.88
N ILE A 109 -6.13 -19.10 -2.85
CA ILE A 109 -6.17 -20.03 -3.96
C ILE A 109 -4.76 -20.59 -4.16
N VAL A 110 -4.62 -21.91 -4.10
CA VAL A 110 -3.38 -22.59 -4.49
C VAL A 110 -3.37 -22.69 -6.02
N PRO A 111 -2.52 -21.92 -6.72
CA PRO A 111 -2.61 -21.79 -8.17
C PRO A 111 -2.08 -23.04 -8.89
N THR A 112 -2.70 -23.39 -10.02
CA THR A 112 -2.18 -24.38 -10.98
C THR A 112 -1.60 -23.72 -12.23
N VAL A 113 -1.98 -22.47 -12.48
CA VAL A 113 -1.51 -21.65 -13.61
C VAL A 113 -1.04 -20.30 -13.09
N GLY A 114 0.11 -19.85 -13.60
CA GLY A 114 0.76 -18.58 -13.24
C GLY A 114 0.12 -17.35 -13.90
N ALA A 115 -1.19 -17.19 -13.77
CA ALA A 115 -1.93 -16.08 -14.38
C ALA A 115 -3.04 -15.59 -13.45
N LEU A 116 -2.96 -14.31 -13.10
CA LEU A 116 -3.97 -13.58 -12.34
C LEU A 116 -4.88 -12.82 -13.31
N TYR A 117 -6.19 -13.00 -13.15
CA TYR A 117 -7.23 -12.40 -13.96
C TYR A 117 -8.14 -11.49 -13.13
N ALA A 118 -8.72 -10.49 -13.78
CA ALA A 118 -9.73 -9.62 -13.16
C ALA A 118 -10.98 -10.44 -12.80
N PRO A 119 -11.42 -10.43 -11.53
CA PRO A 119 -12.61 -11.18 -11.10
C PRO A 119 -13.92 -10.45 -11.41
N ALA A 120 -13.85 -9.18 -11.82
CA ALA A 120 -14.98 -8.33 -12.16
C ALA A 120 -14.51 -7.14 -13.04
N ASP A 121 -15.47 -6.42 -13.61
CA ASP A 121 -15.19 -5.14 -14.27
C ASP A 121 -14.78 -4.08 -13.24
N GLY A 122 -13.75 -3.29 -13.57
CA GLY A 122 -13.23 -2.29 -12.62
C GLY A 122 -12.09 -1.43 -13.16
N VAL A 123 -11.42 -0.77 -12.23
CA VAL A 123 -10.22 0.05 -12.45
C VAL A 123 -9.11 -0.45 -11.55
N ILE A 124 -7.90 -0.59 -12.09
CA ILE A 124 -6.70 -0.86 -11.32
C ILE A 124 -6.31 0.41 -10.58
N GLU A 125 -6.41 0.39 -9.27
CA GLU A 125 -6.04 1.52 -8.42
C GLU A 125 -4.51 1.62 -8.30
N HIS A 126 -3.84 0.48 -8.08
CA HIS A 126 -2.40 0.45 -7.92
C HIS A 126 -1.81 -0.91 -8.27
N VAL A 127 -0.66 -0.90 -8.94
CA VAL A 127 0.23 -2.05 -9.13
C VAL A 127 1.48 -1.82 -8.29
N PHE A 128 1.74 -2.73 -7.36
CA PHE A 128 2.88 -2.58 -6.44
C PHE A 128 4.21 -2.71 -7.19
N GLU A 129 5.25 -2.03 -6.71
CA GLU A 129 6.53 -1.90 -7.44
C GLU A 129 7.18 -3.23 -7.85
N SER A 130 7.08 -4.26 -7.01
CA SER A 130 7.60 -5.60 -7.32
C SER A 130 6.62 -6.49 -8.09
N GLY A 131 5.45 -5.99 -8.49
CA GLY A 131 4.51 -6.70 -9.36
C GLY A 131 3.83 -7.92 -8.76
N HIS A 132 4.10 -8.28 -7.51
CA HIS A 132 3.47 -9.42 -6.81
C HIS A 132 2.04 -9.12 -6.32
N ALA A 133 1.62 -7.86 -6.33
CA ALA A 133 0.32 -7.44 -5.82
C ALA A 133 -0.29 -6.34 -6.69
N ALA A 134 -1.61 -6.25 -6.66
CA ALA A 134 -2.38 -5.16 -7.28
C ALA A 134 -3.68 -4.91 -6.52
N SER A 135 -4.16 -3.68 -6.55
CA SER A 135 -5.48 -3.28 -6.02
C SER A 135 -6.39 -2.84 -7.14
N MET A 136 -7.68 -3.16 -7.01
CA MET A 136 -8.72 -2.87 -7.99
C MET A 136 -9.97 -2.34 -7.29
N MET A 137 -10.59 -1.31 -7.86
CA MET A 137 -11.94 -0.85 -7.54
C MET A 137 -12.91 -1.40 -8.57
N THR A 138 -13.91 -2.19 -8.16
CA THR A 138 -14.94 -2.68 -9.08
C THR A 138 -15.93 -1.57 -9.45
N THR A 139 -16.65 -1.73 -10.55
CA THR A 139 -17.75 -0.83 -10.94
C THR A 139 -18.88 -0.74 -9.91
N HIS A 140 -18.95 -1.70 -8.99
CA HIS A 140 -19.90 -1.75 -7.88
C HIS A 140 -19.37 -1.12 -6.58
N GLY A 141 -18.16 -0.55 -6.59
CA GLY A 141 -17.54 0.10 -5.43
C GLY A 141 -16.91 -0.87 -4.43
N VAL A 142 -16.66 -2.12 -4.83
CA VAL A 142 -15.95 -3.11 -4.01
C VAL A 142 -14.45 -2.94 -4.24
N GLU A 143 -13.70 -2.77 -3.17
CA GLU A 143 -12.24 -2.66 -3.19
C GLU A 143 -11.62 -4.05 -3.01
N VAL A 144 -10.79 -4.45 -3.95
CA VAL A 144 -10.16 -5.78 -3.98
C VAL A 144 -8.64 -5.62 -4.01
N ILE A 145 -7.96 -6.36 -3.14
CA ILE A 145 -6.50 -6.52 -3.16
C ILE A 145 -6.16 -7.95 -3.58
N PHE A 146 -5.25 -8.07 -4.53
CA PHE A 146 -4.63 -9.32 -4.93
C PHE A 146 -3.19 -9.36 -4.42
N HIS A 147 -2.79 -10.48 -3.83
CA HIS A 147 -1.42 -10.72 -3.38
C HIS A 147 -0.98 -12.11 -3.83
N ILE A 148 0.12 -12.19 -4.59
CA ILE A 148 0.62 -13.42 -5.20
C ILE A 148 1.78 -13.96 -4.35
N GLY A 149 1.52 -15.05 -3.65
CA GLY A 149 2.45 -15.72 -2.74
C GLY A 149 2.62 -15.04 -1.40
N ILE A 150 3.32 -15.68 -0.46
CA ILE A 150 3.63 -15.14 0.88
C ILE A 150 5.07 -14.64 0.91
N ASP A 151 5.31 -13.44 1.45
CA ASP A 151 6.61 -12.76 1.53
C ASP A 151 7.32 -12.55 0.16
N THR A 152 6.60 -12.68 -0.95
CA THR A 152 7.15 -12.57 -2.31
C THR A 152 7.61 -11.17 -2.70
N ILE A 153 7.29 -10.15 -1.91
CA ILE A 153 7.91 -8.82 -2.03
C ILE A 153 9.44 -8.90 -1.98
N GLN A 154 9.99 -9.88 -1.24
CA GLN A 154 11.44 -10.12 -1.13
C GLN A 154 12.09 -10.62 -2.42
N MET A 155 11.28 -11.06 -3.41
CA MET A 155 11.78 -11.44 -4.73
C MET A 155 12.10 -10.23 -5.62
N ASN A 156 11.80 -9.00 -5.18
CA ASN A 156 12.15 -7.76 -5.87
C ASN A 156 11.72 -7.74 -7.35
N GLY A 157 10.54 -8.29 -7.65
CA GLY A 157 9.99 -8.35 -9.01
C GLY A 157 10.41 -9.54 -9.86
N GLN A 158 11.29 -10.42 -9.36
CA GLN A 158 11.62 -11.65 -10.07
C GLN A 158 10.42 -12.59 -10.06
N GLY A 159 10.09 -13.16 -11.23
CA GLY A 159 8.96 -14.06 -11.40
C GLY A 159 7.60 -13.37 -11.54
N PHE A 160 7.53 -12.03 -11.58
CA PHE A 160 6.26 -11.28 -11.74
C PHE A 160 6.28 -10.38 -12.97
N HIS A 161 5.22 -10.45 -13.77
CA HIS A 161 5.09 -9.72 -15.02
C HIS A 161 3.70 -9.07 -15.11
N PRO A 162 3.51 -7.88 -14.51
CA PRO A 162 2.26 -7.12 -14.65
C PRO A 162 1.98 -6.79 -16.11
N LYS A 163 0.71 -6.97 -16.53
CA LYS A 163 0.19 -6.62 -17.86
C LYS A 163 -0.70 -5.38 -17.83
N ILE A 164 -0.82 -4.79 -16.66
CA ILE A 164 -1.69 -3.66 -16.33
C ILE A 164 -0.87 -2.51 -15.76
N THR A 165 -1.47 -1.32 -15.76
CA THR A 165 -0.91 -0.12 -15.11
C THR A 165 -1.96 0.56 -14.23
N ASP A 166 -1.50 1.40 -13.31
CA ASP A 166 -2.37 2.25 -12.48
C ASP A 166 -3.34 3.06 -13.36
N GLY A 167 -4.60 3.14 -12.93
CA GLY A 167 -5.69 3.80 -13.64
C GLY A 167 -6.27 3.02 -14.84
N GLN A 168 -5.76 1.83 -15.17
CA GLN A 168 -6.28 1.04 -16.27
C GLN A 168 -7.68 0.48 -15.95
N HIS A 169 -8.62 0.67 -16.87
CA HIS A 169 -9.90 -0.02 -16.86
C HIS A 169 -9.72 -1.46 -17.35
N VAL A 170 -10.28 -2.42 -16.63
CA VAL A 170 -10.21 -3.85 -16.95
C VAL A 170 -11.60 -4.48 -16.97
N LYS A 171 -11.74 -5.55 -17.75
CA LYS A 171 -12.95 -6.38 -17.80
C LYS A 171 -12.75 -7.69 -17.03
N ALA A 172 -13.86 -8.26 -16.55
CA ALA A 172 -13.83 -9.60 -15.95
C ALA A 172 -13.18 -10.62 -16.91
N GLY A 173 -12.21 -11.39 -16.40
CA GLY A 173 -11.41 -12.35 -17.17
C GLY A 173 -10.21 -11.76 -17.91
N GLU A 174 -9.95 -10.46 -17.81
CA GLU A 174 -8.76 -9.83 -18.37
C GLU A 174 -7.50 -10.21 -17.58
N LEU A 175 -6.40 -10.47 -18.27
CA LEU A 175 -5.12 -10.84 -17.66
C LEU A 175 -4.49 -9.63 -16.96
N LEU A 176 -4.25 -9.75 -15.66
CA LEU A 176 -3.66 -8.71 -14.83
C LEU A 176 -2.16 -8.91 -14.68
N ILE A 177 -1.75 -10.09 -14.19
CA ILE A 177 -0.36 -10.37 -13.84
C ILE A 177 -0.04 -11.81 -14.24
N GLU A 178 1.03 -12.00 -15.00
CA GLU A 178 1.64 -13.33 -15.17
C GLU A 178 2.71 -13.52 -14.10
N PHE A 179 2.78 -14.72 -13.52
CA PHE A 179 3.77 -15.03 -12.50
C PHE A 179 4.30 -16.45 -12.64
N ASP A 180 5.53 -16.69 -12.19
CA ASP A 180 6.17 -18.00 -12.28
C ASP A 180 6.09 -18.75 -10.95
N ILE A 181 5.19 -19.74 -10.88
CA ILE A 181 4.95 -20.57 -9.69
C ILE A 181 6.22 -21.34 -9.30
N ASP A 182 7.00 -21.82 -10.29
CA ASP A 182 8.21 -22.59 -10.03
C ASP A 182 9.31 -21.69 -9.47
N GLU A 183 9.47 -20.46 -9.96
CA GLU A 183 10.42 -19.49 -9.42
C GLU A 183 10.07 -19.10 -7.98
N ILE A 184 8.79 -18.84 -7.68
CA ILE A 184 8.33 -18.55 -6.31
C ILE A 184 8.65 -19.72 -5.38
N THR A 185 8.33 -20.95 -5.81
CA THR A 185 8.58 -22.16 -5.02
C THR A 185 10.08 -22.42 -4.83
N LYS A 186 10.90 -22.22 -5.88
CA LYS A 186 12.37 -22.37 -5.81
C LYS A 186 13.01 -21.33 -4.89
N ALA A 187 12.43 -20.14 -4.81
CA ALA A 187 12.85 -19.09 -3.88
C ALA A 187 12.46 -19.39 -2.42
N GLY A 188 11.66 -20.43 -2.17
CA GLY A 188 11.27 -20.89 -0.84
C GLY A 188 10.00 -20.23 -0.30
N TYR A 189 9.24 -19.55 -1.16
CA TYR A 189 7.99 -18.90 -0.80
C TYR A 189 6.78 -19.76 -1.19
N ASP A 190 5.67 -19.60 -0.47
CA ASP A 190 4.39 -20.21 -0.81
C ASP A 190 3.76 -19.42 -1.97
N PRO A 191 3.39 -20.05 -3.11
CA PRO A 191 2.79 -19.37 -4.25
C PRO A 191 1.28 -19.11 -4.12
N VAL A 192 0.67 -19.37 -2.97
CA VAL A 192 -0.77 -19.12 -2.73
C VAL A 192 -1.16 -17.69 -3.12
N VAL A 193 -2.23 -17.56 -3.90
CA VAL A 193 -2.76 -16.26 -4.31
C VAL A 193 -3.93 -15.88 -3.42
N ILE A 194 -3.90 -14.67 -2.90
CA ILE A 194 -4.88 -14.14 -1.97
C ILE A 194 -5.69 -13.05 -2.67
N MET A 195 -7.01 -13.11 -2.51
CA MET A 195 -7.94 -12.07 -2.92
C MET A 195 -8.72 -11.62 -1.69
N VAL A 196 -8.56 -10.37 -1.29
CA VAL A 196 -9.21 -9.76 -0.12
C VAL A 196 -10.08 -8.59 -0.55
N ILE A 197 -11.25 -8.48 0.07
CA ILE A 197 -12.16 -7.34 -0.04
C ILE A 197 -11.93 -6.43 1.15
N THR A 198 -11.33 -5.25 0.93
CA THR A 198 -10.90 -4.36 2.02
C THR A 198 -12.03 -3.54 2.61
N ASN A 199 -13.13 -3.37 1.88
CA ASN A 199 -14.31 -2.64 2.33
C ASN A 199 -15.53 -3.55 2.56
N SER A 200 -15.27 -4.79 3.02
CA SER A 200 -16.28 -5.83 3.23
C SER A 200 -17.42 -5.42 4.16
N ASP A 201 -17.15 -4.59 5.18
CA ASP A 201 -18.16 -4.09 6.13
C ASP A 201 -19.33 -3.34 5.47
N ARG A 202 -19.15 -2.85 4.23
CA ARG A 202 -20.20 -2.15 3.48
C ARG A 202 -21.16 -3.11 2.75
N PHE A 203 -20.81 -4.38 2.67
CA PHE A 203 -21.47 -5.39 1.85
C PHE A 203 -21.89 -6.65 2.61
N MET A 204 -21.57 -6.74 3.91
CA MET A 204 -21.91 -7.84 4.82
C MET A 204 -23.09 -7.54 5.73
#